data_AF-K5VCR0-F1
#
_entry.id   AF-K5VCR0-F1
#
_cell.length_a   1.000
_cell.length_b   1.000
_cell.length_c   1.000
_cell.angle_alpha   90.00
_cell.angle_beta   90.00
_cell.angle_gamma   90.00
#
_symmetry.space_group_name_H-M   'P 1'
#
loop_
_entity.id
_entity.type
_entity.pdbx_description
1 polymer ?
#
loop_
_entity_poly.entity_id
_entity_poly.type
_entity_poly.pdbx_seq_one_letter_code
_entity_poly.pdbx_strand_id
1 'polypeptide(L)'
;MFHLDMLSIVTERMAGGNVRNYIETSVDYRRLSEGGRVAKLSLWLRQIAEGLKYMHDEGVAHGDLRGRNILIDSNSDPSCNRIDIAEFRLSLYVEAASQAYKSSRTGNPRYLAPELHLRQDSADGAAGRIVARLVGGNARSSPA
;
A
#
# COMPACT_ATOMS: atom_id res chain seq x y z
N MET A 1 -3.12 19.21 34.14
CA MET A 1 -1.91 18.81 33.39
C MET A 1 -2.21 17.46 32.78
N PHE A 2 -2.68 17.42 31.53
CA PHE A 2 -3.00 16.16 30.86
C PHE A 2 -1.71 15.61 30.26
N HIS A 3 -1.19 14.50 30.83
CA HIS A 3 -0.23 13.67 30.11
C HIS A 3 -0.98 13.08 28.91
N LEU A 4 -0.66 13.56 27.71
CA LEU A 4 -0.97 12.81 26.51
C LEU A 4 0.01 11.66 26.49
N ASP A 5 -0.47 10.47 26.84
CA ASP A 5 0.30 9.24 26.67
C ASP A 5 0.59 9.09 25.17
N MET A 6 1.87 9.22 24.82
CA MET A 6 2.33 9.07 23.45
C MET A 6 2.40 7.60 23.10
N LEU A 7 1.50 7.12 22.24
CA LEU A 7 1.64 5.80 21.63
C LEU A 7 2.81 5.81 20.66
N SER A 8 3.80 4.94 20.90
CA SER A 8 4.99 4.78 20.06
C SER A 8 5.07 3.35 19.52
N ILE A 9 5.41 3.22 18.24
CA ILE A 9 5.68 1.92 17.59
C ILE A 9 7.15 1.93 17.19
N VAL A 10 7.90 0.93 17.64
CA VAL A 10 9.32 0.75 17.27
C VAL A 10 9.37 -0.30 16.16
N THR A 11 9.93 0.08 15.01
CA THR A 11 10.14 -0.79 13.86
C THR A 11 11.60 -0.78 13.44
N GLU A 12 11.97 -1.66 12.53
CA GLU A 12 13.27 -1.57 11.86
C GLU A 12 13.44 -0.24 11.12
N ARG A 13 14.69 0.22 10.99
CA ARG A 13 15.02 1.50 10.35
C ARG A 13 15.37 1.29 8.87
N MET A 14 14.53 1.84 8.00
CA MET A 14 14.75 1.87 6.56
C MET A 14 15.58 3.12 6.18
N ALA A 15 16.90 2.95 6.12
CA ALA A 15 17.87 4.07 6.05
C ALA A 15 17.77 4.94 4.79
N GLY A 16 17.20 4.42 3.70
CA GLY A 16 17.06 5.12 2.42
C GLY A 16 15.85 6.05 2.34
N GLY A 17 15.05 6.14 3.40
CA GLY A 17 13.82 6.94 3.41
C GLY A 17 12.76 6.35 2.48
N ASN A 18 11.92 7.19 1.88
CA ASN A 18 10.85 6.74 0.98
C ASN A 18 11.24 6.84 -0.51
N VAL A 19 10.66 5.98 -1.35
CA VAL A 19 10.93 5.89 -2.78
C VAL A 19 10.72 7.23 -3.51
N ARG A 20 9.69 7.99 -3.15
CA ARG A 20 9.44 9.30 -3.77
C ARG A 20 10.63 10.23 -3.58
N ASN A 21 11.05 10.43 -2.34
CA ASN A 21 12.18 11.29 -2.03
C ASN A 21 13.47 10.72 -2.61
N TYR A 22 13.66 9.40 -2.59
CA TYR A 22 14.85 8.76 -3.12
C TYR A 22 15.01 9.03 -4.62
N ILE A 23 13.96 8.85 -5.42
CA ILE A 23 13.97 9.18 -6.86
C ILE A 23 14.24 10.68 -7.09
N GLU A 24 13.65 11.53 -6.24
CA GLU A 24 13.77 12.99 -6.32
C GLU A 24 15.08 13.56 -5.75
N THR A 25 15.92 12.79 -5.04
CA THR A 25 17.09 13.36 -4.35
C THR A 25 18.37 12.53 -4.48
N SER A 26 18.28 11.21 -4.70
CA SER A 26 19.44 10.33 -4.80
C SER A 26 20.29 10.66 -6.03
N VAL A 27 21.55 11.00 -5.79
CA VAL A 27 22.56 11.20 -6.84
C VAL A 27 22.81 9.89 -7.59
N ASP A 28 22.89 8.77 -6.87
CA ASP A 28 23.15 7.45 -7.47
C ASP A 28 22.01 7.03 -8.40
N TYR A 29 20.75 7.19 -7.96
CA TYR A 29 19.60 6.90 -8.80
C TYR A 29 19.58 7.74 -10.08
N ARG A 30 19.93 9.02 -9.98
CA ARG A 30 19.96 9.94 -11.13
C ARG A 30 21.08 9.65 -12.12
N ARG A 31 22.17 9.04 -11.67
CA ARG A 31 23.30 8.64 -12.51
C ARG A 31 23.04 7.35 -13.29
N LEU A 32 22.01 6.59 -12.91
CA LEU A 32 21.61 5.40 -13.66
C LEU A 32 21.18 5.78 -15.08
N SER A 33 21.55 4.93 -16.04
CA SER A 33 20.98 4.98 -17.38
C SER A 33 19.45 4.83 -17.32
N GLU A 34 18.76 5.17 -18.41
CA GLU A 34 17.32 4.90 -18.50
C GLU A 34 16.99 3.43 -18.26
N GLY A 35 17.74 2.51 -18.87
CA GLY A 35 17.60 1.07 -18.63
C GLY A 35 17.86 0.69 -17.16
N GLY A 36 18.85 1.29 -16.52
CA GLY A 36 19.14 1.06 -15.09
C GLY A 36 18.02 1.53 -14.17
N ARG A 37 17.41 2.69 -14.47
CA ARG A 37 16.24 3.20 -13.72
C ARG A 37 15.03 2.29 -13.89
N VAL A 38 14.74 1.87 -15.13
CA VAL A 38 13.63 0.94 -15.41
C VAL A 38 13.84 -0.39 -14.68
N ALA A 39 15.05 -0.96 -14.74
CA ALA A 39 15.36 -2.20 -14.04
C ALA A 39 15.17 -2.07 -12.51
N LYS A 40 15.65 -0.97 -11.91
CA LYS A 40 15.51 -0.71 -10.48
C LYS A 40 14.04 -0.52 -10.06
N LEU A 41 13.25 0.20 -10.86
CA LEU A 41 11.81 0.36 -10.63
C LEU A 41 11.05 -0.97 -10.75
N SER A 42 11.34 -1.79 -11.76
CA SER A 42 10.72 -3.10 -11.93
C SER A 42 10.99 -4.02 -10.73
N LEU A 43 12.20 -3.97 -10.19
CA LEU A 43 12.58 -4.75 -9.01
C LEU A 43 11.82 -4.30 -7.75
N TRP A 44 11.68 -2.99 -7.55
CA TRP A 44 10.86 -2.46 -6.46
C TRP A 44 9.39 -2.81 -6.65
N LEU A 45 8.83 -2.66 -7.86
CA LEU A 45 7.44 -3.03 -8.14
C LEU A 45 7.17 -4.51 -7.85
N ARG A 46 8.11 -5.39 -8.17
CA ARG A 46 8.01 -6.82 -7.81
C ARG A 46 7.93 -7.01 -6.29
N GLN A 47 8.83 -6.39 -5.52
CA GLN A 47 8.81 -6.47 -4.06
C GLN A 47 7.52 -5.87 -3.46
N ILE A 48 7.01 -4.75 -4.00
CA ILE A 48 5.72 -4.16 -3.59
C ILE A 48 4.59 -5.17 -3.85
N ALA A 49 4.55 -5.77 -5.03
CA ALA A 49 3.52 -6.73 -5.39
C ALA A 49 3.55 -7.98 -4.48
N GLU A 50 4.74 -8.46 -4.12
CA GLU A 50 4.92 -9.56 -3.17
C GLU A 50 4.41 -9.19 -1.76
N GLY A 51 4.76 -8.00 -1.26
CA GLY A 51 4.27 -7.50 0.02
C GLY A 51 2.74 -7.30 0.04
N LEU A 52 2.17 -6.74 -1.04
CA LEU A 52 0.72 -6.60 -1.17
C LEU A 52 0.01 -7.96 -1.26
N LYS A 53 0.59 -8.91 -1.99
CA LYS A 53 0.04 -10.27 -2.06
C LYS A 53 -0.03 -10.87 -0.66
N TYR A 54 1.05 -10.78 0.11
CA TYR A 54 1.06 -11.26 1.50
C TYR A 54 -0.04 -10.58 2.33
N MET A 55 -0.15 -9.25 2.29
CA MET A 55 -1.22 -8.54 3.01
C MET A 55 -2.62 -9.01 2.60
N HIS A 56 -2.87 -9.18 1.30
CA HIS A 56 -4.17 -9.63 0.80
C HIS A 56 -4.47 -11.08 1.18
N ASP A 57 -3.46 -11.96 1.19
CA ASP A 57 -3.60 -13.35 1.64
C ASP A 57 -3.98 -13.39 3.14
N GLU A 58 -3.51 -12.42 3.94
CA GLU A 58 -3.89 -12.19 5.36
C GLU A 58 -5.21 -11.40 5.51
N GLY A 59 -5.92 -11.12 4.42
CA GLY A 59 -7.18 -10.38 4.44
C GLY A 59 -7.04 -8.88 4.78
N VAL A 60 -5.86 -8.30 4.64
CA VAL A 60 -5.58 -6.89 4.94
C VAL A 60 -5.44 -6.07 3.66
N ALA A 61 -6.24 -5.02 3.52
CA ALA A 61 -6.06 -4.00 2.48
C ALA A 61 -5.29 -2.79 3.04
N HIS A 62 -4.29 -2.28 2.32
CA HIS A 62 -3.45 -1.17 2.83
C HIS A 62 -4.19 0.18 2.93
N GLY A 63 -4.94 0.56 1.88
CA GLY A 63 -5.74 1.80 1.83
C GLY A 63 -5.01 3.13 1.50
N ASP A 64 -3.68 3.17 1.41
CA ASP A 64 -2.91 4.39 1.04
C ASP A 64 -1.56 4.03 0.40
N LEU A 65 -1.55 3.10 -0.56
CA LEU A 65 -0.32 2.70 -1.22
C LEU A 65 0.18 3.81 -2.17
N ARG A 66 1.36 4.36 -1.88
CA ARG A 66 1.99 5.46 -2.64
C ARG A 66 3.48 5.50 -2.37
N GLY A 67 4.26 6.15 -3.23
CA GLY A 67 5.72 6.22 -3.11
C GLY A 67 6.28 6.85 -1.83
N ARG A 68 5.46 7.56 -1.03
CA ARG A 68 5.85 8.04 0.33
C ARG A 68 5.76 6.95 1.41
N ASN A 69 4.96 5.94 1.15
CA ASN A 69 4.66 4.82 2.05
C ASN A 69 5.42 3.55 1.61
N ILE A 70 6.36 3.67 0.66
CA ILE A 70 7.31 2.63 0.31
C ILE A 70 8.67 3.10 0.79
N LEU A 71 9.25 2.38 1.75
CA LEU A 71 10.54 2.68 2.36
C LEU A 71 11.64 1.86 1.72
N ILE A 72 12.86 2.39 1.68
CA ILE A 72 14.04 1.75 1.10
C ILE A 72 15.06 1.51 2.22
N ASP A 73 15.62 0.30 2.26
CA ASP A 73 16.82 0.04 3.05
C ASP A 73 18.07 0.31 2.22
N SER A 74 18.71 1.45 2.45
CA SER A 74 19.95 1.80 1.75
C SER A 74 21.18 1.04 2.25
N ASN A 75 21.08 0.28 3.35
CA ASN A 75 22.17 -0.54 3.85
C ASN A 75 22.25 -1.91 3.14
N SER A 76 21.17 -2.32 2.50
CA SER A 76 21.13 -3.50 1.63
C SER A 76 21.84 -3.27 0.29
N ASP A 77 22.01 -4.33 -0.49
CA ASP A 77 22.68 -4.29 -1.80
C ASP A 77 22.14 -3.14 -2.68
N PRO A 78 22.98 -2.17 -3.09
CA PRO A 78 22.56 -1.05 -3.95
C PRO A 78 21.95 -1.46 -5.30
N SER A 79 22.28 -2.65 -5.79
CA SER A 79 21.70 -3.21 -7.02
C SER A 79 20.28 -3.75 -6.80
N CYS A 80 19.96 -4.15 -5.56
CA CYS A 80 18.72 -4.82 -5.18
C CYS A 80 18.26 -4.38 -3.79
N ASN A 81 18.15 -3.06 -3.57
CA ASN A 81 17.79 -2.58 -2.24
C ASN A 81 16.44 -3.18 -1.82
N ARG A 82 16.39 -3.72 -0.61
CA ARG A 82 15.15 -4.13 0.03
C ARG A 82 14.24 -2.93 0.19
N ILE A 83 12.95 -3.15 -0.03
CA ILE A 83 11.90 -2.16 0.27
C ILE A 83 10.85 -2.73 1.21
N ASP A 84 10.18 -1.83 1.93
CA ASP A 84 9.04 -2.17 2.78
C ASP A 84 7.83 -1.27 2.49
N ILE A 85 6.64 -1.84 2.65
CA ILE A 85 5.39 -1.10 2.68
C ILE A 85 5.18 -0.59 4.11
N ALA A 86 4.86 0.69 4.27
CA ALA A 86 4.74 1.36 5.57
C ALA A 86 3.47 2.21 5.65
N GLU A 87 3.20 2.80 6.83
CA GLU A 87 2.02 3.67 7.09
C GLU A 87 0.67 2.95 6.95
N PHE A 88 0.47 1.91 7.76
CA PHE A 88 -0.77 1.12 7.83
C PHE A 88 -1.94 1.82 8.55
N ARG A 89 -1.89 3.15 8.72
CA ARG A 89 -2.92 3.93 9.45
C ARG A 89 -4.31 3.80 8.81
N LEU A 90 -4.36 3.53 7.51
CA LEU A 90 -5.60 3.35 6.74
C LEU A 90 -5.85 1.90 6.35
N SER A 91 -5.09 0.97 6.92
CA SER A 91 -5.23 -0.46 6.63
C SER A 91 -6.43 -1.04 7.36
N LEU A 92 -7.09 -1.99 6.70
CA LEU A 92 -8.33 -2.60 7.19
C LEU A 92 -8.33 -4.09 6.90
N TYR A 93 -8.86 -4.87 7.86
CA TYR A 93 -9.26 -6.24 7.60
C TYR A 93 -10.51 -6.25 6.74
N VAL A 94 -10.42 -6.84 5.56
CA VAL A 94 -11.45 -6.83 4.50
C VAL A 94 -12.76 -7.46 4.99
N GLU A 95 -12.69 -8.50 5.83
CA GLU A 95 -13.87 -9.15 6.44
C GLU A 95 -14.66 -8.20 7.35
N ALA A 96 -13.96 -7.41 8.18
CA ALA A 96 -14.55 -6.38 9.03
C ALA A 96 -14.98 -5.13 8.22
N ALA A 97 -14.43 -4.95 7.02
CA ALA A 97 -14.62 -3.76 6.22
C ALA A 97 -15.97 -3.72 5.49
N SER A 98 -16.75 -4.81 5.46
CA SER A 98 -18.12 -4.83 4.92
C SER A 98 -19.06 -3.80 5.60
N GLN A 99 -18.76 -3.42 6.86
CA GLN A 99 -19.44 -2.33 7.57
C GLN A 99 -18.62 -1.03 7.61
N ALA A 100 -17.29 -1.09 7.77
CA ALA A 100 -16.43 0.09 7.94
C ALA A 100 -16.18 0.90 6.64
N TYR A 101 -16.15 0.25 5.46
CA TYR A 101 -16.02 0.98 4.19
C TYR A 101 -17.23 1.88 3.91
N LYS A 102 -18.36 1.72 4.61
CA LYS A 102 -19.58 2.51 4.39
C LYS A 102 -19.41 3.99 4.76
N SER A 103 -18.43 4.37 5.57
CA SER A 103 -18.44 5.68 6.23
C SER A 103 -17.27 6.63 5.97
N SER A 104 -16.19 6.26 5.27
CA SER A 104 -15.05 7.19 5.17
C SER A 104 -14.31 7.19 3.83
N ARG A 105 -14.29 8.36 3.17
CA ARG A 105 -13.42 8.72 2.02
C ARG A 105 -11.96 8.89 2.49
N THR A 106 -11.38 7.84 3.05
CA THR A 106 -10.02 7.86 3.59
C THR A 106 -9.00 7.51 2.51
N GLY A 107 -7.81 8.09 2.60
CA GLY A 107 -6.71 7.89 1.66
C GLY A 107 -6.44 9.10 0.77
N ASN A 108 -5.35 9.04 0.00
CA ASN A 108 -5.01 10.09 -0.94
C ASN A 108 -5.88 9.98 -2.23
N PRO A 109 -6.68 10.98 -2.59
CA PRO A 109 -7.65 10.88 -3.69
C PRO A 109 -7.02 10.63 -5.06
N ARG A 110 -5.72 10.92 -5.23
CA ARG A 110 -4.96 10.65 -6.47
C ARG A 110 -4.66 9.16 -6.68
N TYR A 111 -4.61 8.39 -5.61
CA TYR A 111 -4.25 6.96 -5.61
C TYR A 111 -5.44 6.08 -5.24
N LEU A 112 -6.63 6.68 -5.16
CA LEU A 112 -7.86 6.00 -4.83
C LEU A 112 -8.35 5.21 -6.05
N ALA A 113 -8.89 4.02 -5.83
CA ALA A 113 -9.52 3.23 -6.89
C ALA A 113 -10.81 3.93 -7.40
N PRO A 114 -11.15 3.81 -8.70
CA PRO A 114 -12.25 4.57 -9.32
C PRO A 114 -13.61 4.35 -8.65
N GLU A 115 -13.89 3.14 -8.16
CA GLU A 115 -15.12 2.80 -7.47
C GLU A 115 -15.31 3.54 -6.13
N LEU A 116 -14.22 4.03 -5.53
CA LEU A 116 -14.27 4.81 -4.30
C LEU A 116 -14.55 6.30 -4.58
N HIS A 117 -14.39 6.77 -5.81
CA HIS A 117 -14.80 8.13 -6.21
C HIS A 117 -16.32 8.24 -6.44
N LEU A 118 -16.97 7.14 -6.80
CA LEU A 118 -18.36 7.11 -7.30
C LEU A 118 -19.45 7.17 -6.21
N ARG A 119 -19.09 7.33 -4.93
CA ARG A 119 -20.08 7.53 -3.87
C ARG A 119 -20.55 8.98 -3.79
N GLN A 120 -21.41 9.36 -4.73
CA GLN A 120 -22.47 10.33 -4.50
C GLN A 120 -23.81 9.60 -4.73
N ASP A 121 -24.57 9.48 -3.64
CA ASP A 121 -26.05 9.40 -3.62
C ASP A 121 -26.80 8.08 -3.90
N SER A 122 -26.26 6.90 -3.59
CA SER A 122 -27.14 5.76 -3.28
C SER A 122 -26.55 4.78 -2.27
N ALA A 123 -27.34 4.49 -1.23
CA ALA A 123 -26.96 3.75 -0.03
C ALA A 123 -26.75 2.24 -0.22
N ASP A 124 -26.54 1.75 -1.44
CA ASP A 124 -26.56 0.31 -1.72
C ASP A 124 -25.19 -0.25 -2.09
N GLY A 125 -24.44 -0.65 -1.05
CA GLY A 125 -23.67 -1.90 -0.96
C GLY A 125 -22.64 -2.32 -2.03
N ALA A 126 -22.47 -1.60 -3.14
CA ALA A 126 -21.73 -2.09 -4.30
C ALA A 126 -20.21 -2.10 -4.07
N ALA A 127 -19.66 -1.08 -3.41
CA ALA A 127 -18.22 -1.01 -3.15
C ALA A 127 -17.73 -2.12 -2.19
N GLY A 128 -18.56 -2.55 -1.23
CA GLY A 128 -18.22 -3.67 -0.34
C GLY A 128 -18.18 -5.02 -1.05
N ARG A 129 -19.03 -5.21 -2.08
CA ARG A 129 -19.08 -6.45 -2.87
C ARG A 129 -17.87 -6.62 -3.81
N ILE A 130 -17.22 -5.52 -4.21
CA ILE A 130 -16.10 -5.57 -5.16
C ILE A 130 -14.76 -5.82 -4.46
N VAL A 131 -14.53 -5.25 -3.27
CA VAL A 131 -13.32 -5.57 -2.48
C VAL A 131 -13.30 -7.06 -2.11
N ALA A 132 -14.44 -7.62 -1.72
CA ALA A 132 -14.59 -9.08 -1.51
C ALA A 132 -14.27 -9.90 -2.77
N ARG A 133 -14.56 -9.36 -3.97
CA ARG A 133 -14.33 -10.02 -5.26
C ARG A 133 -12.91 -9.88 -5.80
N LEU A 134 -12.20 -8.81 -5.43
CA LEU A 134 -10.80 -8.60 -5.78
C LEU A 134 -9.85 -9.39 -4.87
N VAL A 135 -10.22 -9.59 -3.59
CA VAL A 135 -9.44 -10.36 -2.61
C VAL A 135 -9.80 -11.85 -2.64
N GLY A 136 -11.10 -12.18 -2.80
CA GLY A 136 -11.57 -13.54 -2.99
C GLY A 136 -11.41 -13.98 -4.44
N GLY A 137 -10.20 -14.35 -4.84
CA GLY A 137 -9.93 -14.92 -6.16
C GLY A 137 -11.01 -15.94 -6.55
N ASN A 138 -11.77 -15.61 -7.59
CA ASN A 138 -12.79 -16.42 -8.26
C ASN A 138 -13.27 -17.64 -7.44
N ALA A 139 -13.98 -17.41 -6.34
CA ALA A 139 -14.66 -18.49 -5.64
C ALA A 139 -15.69 -19.06 -6.61
N ARG A 140 -15.31 -20.18 -7.24
CA ARG A 140 -16.16 -20.96 -8.11
C ARG A 140 -17.46 -21.22 -7.36
N SER A 141 -18.57 -20.93 -8.01
CA SER A 141 -19.85 -21.52 -7.66
C SER A 141 -19.68 -23.05 -7.62
N SER A 142 -19.72 -23.64 -6.44
CA SER A 142 -20.10 -25.04 -6.28
C SER A 142 -21.53 -25.07 -5.75
N PRO A 143 -22.47 -25.71 -6.46
CA PRO A 143 -23.81 -25.92 -5.96
C PRO A 143 -23.82 -27.16 -5.05
N ALA A 144 -24.45 -27.01 -3.90
CA ALA A 144 -25.29 -28.02 -3.25
C ALA A 144 -26.22 -27.29 -2.28
#